data_AF-A0A8B3S1I1-F1
#
_entry.id   AF-A0A8B3S1I1-F1
#
_cell.length_a   1.000
_cell.length_b   1.000
_cell.length_c   1.000
_cell.angle_alpha   90.00
_cell.angle_beta   90.00
_cell.angle_gamma   90.00
#
_symmetry.space_group_name_H-M   'P 1'
#
loop_
_entity.id
_entity.type
_entity.pdbx_description
1 polymer ?
#
loop_
_entity_poly.entity_id
_entity_poly.type
_entity_poly.pdbx_seq_one_letter_code
_entity_poly.pdbx_strand_id
1 'polypeptide(L)'
;MFISFTTSRDYDGRTIKERGGEKMTKENNDDTTFMENVEKGINENIIKLSDDKSRITYFCKREYSTSFKNPEEKVRASYFVELVLDKKIS
;
A
#
# COMPACT_ATOMS: atom_id res chain seq x y z
N MET A 1 -42.64 5.13 1.86
CA MET A 1 -41.75 4.16 2.52
C MET A 1 -40.46 4.89 2.85
N PHE A 2 -40.13 5.08 4.12
CA PHE A 2 -38.89 5.75 4.55
C PHE A 2 -37.80 4.69 4.66
N ILE A 3 -36.67 4.90 3.98
CA ILE A 3 -35.50 4.02 4.06
C ILE A 3 -34.67 4.48 5.27
N SER A 4 -34.60 3.65 6.31
CA SER A 4 -33.78 3.90 7.49
C SER A 4 -32.33 3.56 7.17
N PHE A 5 -31.41 4.47 7.48
CA PHE A 5 -29.97 4.23 7.39
C PHE A 5 -29.36 4.39 8.77
N THR A 6 -28.57 3.41 9.20
CA THR A 6 -27.78 3.50 10.43
C THR A 6 -26.38 3.94 10.07
N THR A 7 -25.86 4.90 10.85
CA THR A 7 -24.48 5.38 10.71
C THR A 7 -23.62 4.86 11.85
N SER A 8 -22.57 4.11 11.52
CA SER A 8 -21.55 3.61 12.46
C SER A 8 -20.19 4.21 12.10
N ARG A 9 -19.20 4.20 12.99
CA ARG A 9 -17.82 4.59 12.68
C ARG A 9 -16.91 3.36 12.65
N ASP A 10 -16.00 3.27 11.68
CA ASP A 10 -14.96 2.23 11.65
C ASP A 10 -13.81 2.55 12.63
N TYR A 11 -12.87 1.61 12.77
CA TYR A 11 -11.69 1.75 13.61
C TYR A 11 -10.77 2.92 13.21
N ASP A 12 -10.92 3.43 11.99
CA ASP A 12 -10.20 4.59 11.44
C ASP A 12 -11.04 5.89 11.50
N GLY A 13 -12.15 5.88 12.27
CA GLY A 13 -12.96 7.06 12.57
C GLY A 13 -13.89 7.55 11.45
N ARG A 14 -14.09 6.79 10.38
CA ARG A 14 -14.91 7.15 9.22
C ARG A 14 -16.34 6.64 9.35
N THR A 15 -17.30 7.48 8.96
CA THR A 15 -18.74 7.17 9.04
C THR A 15 -19.17 6.21 7.92
N ILE A 16 -19.61 5.01 8.31
CA ILE A 16 -20.16 3.95 7.47
C ILE A 16 -21.68 4.08 7.45
N LYS A 17 -22.30 4.08 6.27
CA LYS A 17 -23.76 4.02 6.09
C LYS A 17 -24.16 2.60 5.70
N GLU A 18 -24.86 1.91 6.58
CA GLU A 18 -25.30 0.54 6.33
C GLU A 18 -26.72 0.53 5.73
N ARG A 19 -26.88 -0.13 4.57
CA ARG A 19 -28.18 -0.61 4.09
C ARG A 19 -28.29 -2.07 4.46
N GLY A 20 -29.39 -2.44 5.12
CA GLY A 20 -29.61 -3.80 5.57
C GLY A 20 -29.43 -4.82 4.43
N GLY A 21 -28.42 -5.68 4.58
CA GLY A 21 -28.34 -6.93 3.84
C GLY A 21 -27.34 -7.05 2.69
N GLU A 22 -26.30 -6.22 2.56
CA GLU A 22 -25.11 -6.60 1.76
C GLU A 22 -23.89 -5.74 2.11
N LYS A 23 -22.81 -6.37 2.58
CA LYS A 23 -21.53 -5.70 2.84
C LYS A 23 -20.79 -5.54 1.51
N MET A 24 -20.98 -4.41 0.84
CA MET A 24 -20.12 -4.00 -0.28
C MET A 24 -18.79 -3.49 0.32
N THR A 25 -17.77 -4.35 0.39
CA THR A 25 -16.39 -3.88 0.63
C THR A 25 -15.96 -3.06 -0.57
N LYS A 26 -15.66 -1.78 -0.34
CA LYS A 26 -14.95 -0.97 -1.34
C LYS A 26 -13.58 -1.63 -1.52
N GLU A 27 -13.40 -2.34 -2.62
CA GLU A 27 -12.11 -2.92 -2.98
C GLU A 27 -11.09 -1.79 -3.19
N ASN A 28 -9.93 -1.98 -2.58
CA ASN A 28 -8.82 -1.05 -2.47
C ASN A 28 -8.11 -0.94 -3.83
N ASN A 29 -8.49 0.02 -4.67
CA ASN A 29 -7.78 0.27 -5.94
C ASN A 29 -6.38 0.87 -5.74
N ASP A 30 -6.08 1.44 -4.57
CA ASP A 30 -4.78 2.09 -4.32
C ASP A 30 -3.71 1.07 -3.86
N ASP A 31 -4.11 0.04 -3.10
CA ASP A 31 -3.21 -1.00 -2.60
C ASP A 31 -2.59 -1.83 -3.75
N THR A 32 -3.33 -2.05 -4.83
CA THR A 32 -2.84 -2.78 -6.01
C THR A 32 -1.72 -2.01 -6.71
N THR A 33 -1.87 -0.70 -6.90
CA THR A 33 -0.86 0.14 -7.56
C THR A 33 0.44 0.23 -6.74
N PHE A 34 0.35 0.40 -5.42
CA PHE A 34 1.55 0.45 -4.57
C PHE A 34 2.32 -0.86 -4.58
N MET A 35 1.61 -2.00 -4.50
CA MET A 35 2.24 -3.32 -4.52
C MET A 35 2.84 -3.66 -5.89
N GLU A 36 2.20 -3.25 -6.99
CA GLU A 36 2.75 -3.41 -8.34
C GLU A 36 4.10 -2.68 -8.50
N ASN A 37 4.20 -1.46 -7.97
CA ASN A 37 5.46 -0.72 -7.99
C ASN A 37 6.53 -1.38 -7.10
N VAL A 38 6.14 -1.94 -5.96
CA VAL A 38 7.07 -2.72 -5.12
C VAL A 38 7.59 -3.94 -5.88
N GLU A 39 6.75 -4.68 -6.59
CA GLU A 39 7.17 -5.82 -7.40
C GLU A 39 8.12 -5.42 -8.53
N LYS A 40 7.83 -4.31 -9.23
CA LYS A 40 8.75 -3.73 -10.24
C LYS A 40 10.11 -3.42 -9.62
N GLY A 41 10.13 -2.83 -8.43
CA GLY A 41 11.35 -2.50 -7.71
C GLY A 41 12.18 -3.73 -7.31
N ILE A 42 11.51 -4.85 -6.99
CA ILE A 42 12.18 -6.14 -6.70
C ILE A 42 12.81 -6.70 -7.97
N ASN A 43 12.07 -6.71 -9.09
CA ASN A 43 12.56 -7.21 -10.38
C ASN A 43 13.77 -6.41 -10.87
N GLU A 44 13.77 -5.10 -10.64
CA GLU A 44 14.85 -4.17 -11.01
C GLU A 44 16.02 -4.16 -10.02
N ASN A 45 15.98 -4.98 -8.97
CA ASN A 45 16.96 -5.01 -7.88
C ASN A 45 17.21 -3.63 -7.24
N ILE A 46 16.17 -2.79 -7.17
CA ILE A 46 16.19 -1.48 -6.50
C ILE A 46 15.84 -1.65 -5.01
N ILE A 47 14.95 -2.61 -4.72
CA ILE A 47 14.56 -3.01 -3.38
C ILE A 47 14.56 -4.54 -3.25
N LYS A 48 14.59 -5.04 -2.03
CA LYS A 48 14.43 -6.45 -1.68
C LYS A 48 13.53 -6.60 -0.48
N LEU A 49 12.62 -7.56 -0.51
CA LEU A 49 11.88 -8.00 0.67
C LEU A 49 12.54 -9.23 1.28
N SER A 50 12.43 -9.38 2.60
CA SER A 50 12.74 -10.64 3.28
C SER A 50 11.74 -11.73 2.91
N ASP A 51 12.10 -13.00 3.09
CA ASP A 51 11.26 -14.14 2.73
C ASP A 51 9.88 -14.11 3.43
N ASP A 52 9.87 -13.63 4.67
CA ASP A 52 8.66 -13.44 5.49
C ASP A 52 7.95 -12.09 5.25
N LYS A 53 8.45 -11.28 4.30
CA LYS A 53 7.98 -9.92 3.97
C LYS A 53 7.93 -8.97 5.17
N SER A 54 8.66 -9.25 6.25
CA SER A 54 8.65 -8.43 7.46
C SER A 54 9.60 -7.22 7.37
N ARG A 55 10.57 -7.29 6.46
CA ARG A 55 11.59 -6.26 6.23
C ARG A 55 11.71 -5.96 4.75
N ILE A 56 12.03 -4.70 4.47
CA ILE A 56 12.40 -4.20 3.16
C ILE A 56 13.82 -3.64 3.24
N THR A 57 14.60 -3.87 2.19
CA THR A 57 15.94 -3.36 1.99
C THR A 57 15.97 -2.55 0.70
N TYR A 58 16.52 -1.34 0.78
CA TYR A 58 16.68 -0.42 -0.32
C TYR A 58 18.14 -0.43 -0.77
N PHE A 59 18.37 -0.71 -2.04
CA PHE A 59 19.69 -0.69 -2.65
C PHE A 59 19.99 0.70 -3.20
N CYS A 60 20.38 1.61 -2.31
CA CYS A 60 20.92 2.91 -2.67
C CYS A 60 22.40 2.99 -2.28
N LYS A 61 23.02 4.18 -2.41
CA LYS A 61 24.45 4.40 -2.12
C LYS A 61 24.88 3.84 -0.75
N ARG A 62 23.97 3.80 0.21
CA ARG A 62 24.11 3.08 1.48
C ARG A 62 22.93 2.14 1.63
N GLU A 63 23.19 0.84 1.74
CA GLU A 63 22.14 -0.14 1.99
C GLU A 63 21.35 0.25 3.26
N TYR A 64 20.03 0.36 3.10
CA TYR A 64 19.11 0.75 4.16
C TYR A 64 18.02 -0.31 4.30
N SER A 65 17.82 -0.82 5.51
CA SER A 65 16.79 -1.83 5.79
C SER A 65 15.91 -1.41 6.96
N THR A 66 14.59 -1.56 6.78
CA THR A 66 13.58 -1.22 7.79
C THR A 66 12.47 -2.27 7.82
N SER A 67 11.58 -2.19 8.81
CA SER A 67 10.41 -3.05 8.88
C SER A 67 9.38 -2.67 7.82
N PHE A 68 8.84 -3.68 7.13
CA PHE A 68 7.80 -3.52 6.11
C PHE A 68 6.38 -3.78 6.68
N LYS A 69 6.24 -3.79 8.02
CA LYS A 69 4.95 -4.00 8.69
C LYS A 69 4.10 -2.73 8.73
N ASN A 70 4.73 -1.55 8.67
CA ASN A 70 4.03 -0.27 8.66
C ASN A 70 3.46 0.00 7.26
N PRO A 71 2.14 0.24 7.10
CA PRO A 71 1.56 0.61 5.81
C PRO A 71 2.22 1.83 5.16
N GLU A 72 2.72 2.80 5.94
CA GLU A 72 3.44 3.96 5.41
C GLU A 72 4.70 3.55 4.63
N GLU A 73 5.34 2.44 5.02
CA GLU A 73 6.53 1.97 4.32
C GLU A 73 6.23 1.32 2.98
N LYS A 74 5.00 0.80 2.78
CA LYS A 74 4.55 0.35 1.46
C LYS A 74 4.45 1.52 0.50
N VAL A 75 3.85 2.62 0.97
CA VAL A 75 3.73 3.86 0.20
C VAL A 75 5.11 4.42 -0.11
N ARG A 76 6.01 4.51 0.89
CA ARG A 76 7.39 4.97 0.69
C ARG A 76 8.15 4.11 -0.32
N ALA A 77 8.01 2.79 -0.25
CA ALA A 77 8.63 1.87 -1.20
C ALA A 77 8.15 2.11 -2.63
N SER A 78 6.83 2.25 -2.84
CA SER A 78 6.27 2.56 -4.15
C SER A 78 6.85 3.86 -4.74
N TYR A 79 6.79 4.95 -3.98
CA TYR A 79 7.33 6.25 -4.43
C TYR A 79 8.82 6.19 -4.72
N PHE A 80 9.59 5.48 -3.89
CA PHE A 80 11.02 5.33 -4.11
C PHE A 80 11.31 4.62 -5.44
N VAL A 81 10.61 3.52 -5.73
CA VAL A 81 10.81 2.77 -6.98
C VAL A 81 10.46 3.64 -8.18
N GLU A 82 9.31 4.33 -8.14
CA GLU A 82 8.87 5.22 -9.22
C GLU A 82 9.91 6.29 -9.54
N LEU A 83 10.40 7.00 -8.50
CA LEU A 83 11.40 8.06 -8.65
C LEU A 83 12.74 7.55 -9.21
N VAL A 84 13.16 6.35 -8.79
CA VAL A 84 14.42 5.75 -9.26
C VAL A 84 14.30 5.28 -10.71
N LEU A 85 13.16 4.71 -11.08
CA LEU A 85 12.90 4.25 -12.45
C LEU A 85 12.76 5.41 -13.43
N ASP A 86 12.07 6.48 -13.05
CA ASP A 86 11.95 7.68 -13.87
C ASP A 86 13.34 8.28 -14.18
N LYS A 87 14.23 8.33 -13.17
CA LYS A 87 15.60 8.81 -13.34
C LYS A 87 16.48 7.96 -14.26
N LYS A 88 16.19 6.68 -14.49
CA LYS A 88 16.95 5.81 -15.41
C LYS A 88 16.66 6.13 -16.89
N ILE A 89 15.55 6.80 -17.18
CA ILE A 89 15.07 7.05 -18.54
C ILE A 89 15.52 8.43 -19.09
N SER A 90 16.06 9.30 -18.23
CA SER A 90 16.58 10.63 -18.60
C SER A 90 18.09 10.66 -18.78
#